data_AF-A0A537TSG0-F1
#
_entry.id   AF-A0A537TSG0-F1
#
_cell.length_a   1.000
_cell.length_b   1.000
_cell.length_c   1.000
_cell.angle_alpha   90.00
_cell.angle_beta   90.00
_cell.angle_gamma   90.00
#
_symmetry.space_group_name_H-M   'P 1'
#
loop_
_entity.id
_entity.type
_entity.pdbx_description
1 polymer ?
#
loop_
_entity_poly.entity_id
_entity_poly.type
_entity_poly.pdbx_seq_one_letter_code
_entity_poly.pdbx_strand_id
1 'polypeptide(L)'
;MKIALGAVVAALLLAPAAAGKGEAQPVPVCGFDRCVQSHHGFDLVGIQPASPLRYVTAPPFGPYYIVRFSMGWAPEQRVFYVPGVRLVRSGFNWTRIDLRLASRLGDETAGVRPYPPPVLTGVLVGSRQAGELAAYVHVFDRLPEAPVAPPDARGYALVLRSDAPSPWTNENTNVTYFPAVGTLHRHGEWIRAPASLARKIDHDLGVVPPGAGSDGAPFPWGPIGAAVGAGLIATLVAALSFRRRKPARAS
;
A
#
# COMPACT_ATOMS: atom_id res chain seq x y z
N MET A 1 63.75 -66.34 -10.99
CA MET A 1 63.82 -64.89 -10.72
C MET A 1 62.99 -64.17 -11.77
N LYS A 2 61.89 -63.54 -11.33
CA LYS A 2 61.11 -62.45 -11.98
C LYS A 2 60.39 -62.75 -13.31
N ILE A 3 59.16 -62.33 -13.62
CA ILE A 3 57.95 -61.81 -12.95
C ILE A 3 56.83 -62.19 -13.95
N ALA A 4 55.71 -62.72 -13.48
CA ALA A 4 54.47 -62.85 -14.24
C ALA A 4 53.41 -61.91 -13.67
N LEU A 5 52.35 -61.69 -14.48
CA LEU A 5 51.13 -60.90 -14.22
C LEU A 5 51.31 -59.39 -14.33
N GLY A 6 50.44 -58.64 -15.01
CA GLY A 6 49.09 -58.94 -15.50
C GLY A 6 48.35 -57.60 -15.49
N ALA A 7 47.87 -57.16 -16.65
CA ALA A 7 47.20 -55.88 -16.82
C ALA A 7 45.86 -55.87 -16.04
N VAL A 8 45.77 -55.05 -14.99
CA VAL A 8 44.50 -54.74 -14.33
C VAL A 8 43.97 -53.44 -14.92
N VAL A 9 43.04 -53.58 -15.86
CA VAL A 9 42.17 -52.50 -16.33
C VAL A 9 41.21 -52.19 -15.18
N ALA A 10 41.50 -51.13 -14.42
CA ALA A 10 40.57 -50.59 -13.45
C ALA A 10 39.41 -49.94 -14.21
N ALA A 11 38.29 -50.65 -14.28
CA ALA A 11 37.03 -50.12 -14.76
C ALA A 11 36.64 -48.91 -13.90
N LEU A 12 36.74 -47.70 -14.46
CA LEU A 12 36.05 -46.53 -13.92
C LEU A 12 34.55 -46.83 -14.02
N LEU A 13 33.96 -47.23 -12.90
CA LEU A 13 32.53 -47.22 -12.70
C LEU A 13 32.05 -45.77 -12.82
N LEU A 14 31.55 -45.45 -14.01
CA LEU A 14 30.64 -44.35 -14.28
C LEU A 14 29.42 -44.52 -13.37
N ALA A 15 29.47 -43.94 -12.18
CA ALA A 15 28.23 -43.59 -11.49
C ALA A 15 27.63 -42.42 -12.26
N PRO A 16 26.42 -42.54 -12.85
CA PRO A 16 25.67 -41.35 -13.19
C PRO A 16 25.37 -40.70 -11.85
N ALA A 17 25.97 -39.54 -11.59
CA ALA A 17 25.36 -38.58 -10.69
C ALA A 17 24.03 -38.22 -11.37
N ALA A 18 23.01 -39.02 -11.11
CA ALA A 18 21.63 -38.62 -11.28
C ALA A 18 21.48 -37.41 -10.37
N ALA A 19 21.69 -36.22 -10.93
CA ALA A 19 21.21 -34.97 -10.38
C ALA A 19 19.68 -35.10 -10.35
N GLY A 20 19.18 -35.79 -9.32
CA GLY A 20 17.78 -35.82 -9.00
C GLY A 20 17.34 -34.37 -8.93
N LYS A 21 16.34 -34.03 -9.74
CA LYS A 21 15.64 -32.74 -9.65
C LYS A 21 15.37 -32.52 -8.16
N GLY A 22 16.02 -31.49 -7.60
CA GLY A 22 16.12 -31.30 -6.15
C GLY A 22 14.78 -31.55 -5.48
N GLU A 23 14.77 -32.52 -4.56
CA GLU A 23 13.57 -32.84 -3.80
C GLU A 23 13.10 -31.57 -3.12
N ALA A 24 11.83 -31.23 -3.35
CA ALA A 24 11.27 -29.97 -2.91
C ALA A 24 11.33 -29.95 -1.37
N GLN A 25 12.19 -29.10 -0.81
CA GLN A 25 12.47 -29.14 0.62
C GLN A 25 11.20 -28.80 1.42
N PRO A 26 10.96 -29.45 2.57
CA PRO A 26 9.84 -29.10 3.41
C PRO A 26 9.90 -27.63 3.82
N VAL A 27 8.79 -26.92 3.68
CA VAL A 27 8.72 -25.49 4.01
C VAL A 27 7.70 -25.27 5.13
N PRO A 28 8.08 -24.63 6.25
CA PRO A 28 7.14 -24.33 7.32
C PRO A 28 6.05 -23.35 6.86
N VAL A 29 4.79 -23.73 7.07
CA VAL A 29 3.61 -22.86 6.95
C VAL A 29 3.07 -22.62 8.35
N CYS A 30 3.12 -21.37 8.79
CA CYS A 30 2.76 -20.95 10.15
C CYS A 30 1.43 -20.22 10.18
N GLY A 31 0.57 -20.62 11.11
CA GLY A 31 -0.62 -19.88 11.52
C GLY A 31 -0.45 -19.30 12.93
N PHE A 32 -1.55 -18.86 13.52
CA PHE A 32 -1.58 -18.19 14.83
C PHE A 32 -1.01 -19.05 15.96
N ASP A 33 -1.32 -20.35 15.96
CA ASP A 33 -1.04 -21.26 17.07
C ASP A 33 0.11 -22.24 16.80
N ARG A 34 0.33 -22.64 15.55
CA ARG A 34 1.37 -23.60 15.18
C ARG A 34 1.85 -23.45 13.74
N CYS A 35 2.98 -24.10 13.45
CA CYS A 35 3.48 -24.30 12.09
C CYS A 35 3.36 -25.77 11.70
N VAL A 36 3.07 -26.01 10.42
CA VAL A 36 3.07 -27.34 9.77
C VAL A 36 4.12 -27.36 8.67
N GLN A 37 4.65 -28.54 8.36
CA GLN A 37 5.61 -28.70 7.27
C GLN A 37 4.84 -28.94 5.96
N SER A 38 5.06 -28.09 4.97
CA SER A 38 4.60 -28.34 3.60
C SER A 38 5.51 -29.41 2.99
N HIS A 39 4.95 -30.57 2.67
CA HIS A 39 5.72 -31.72 2.14
C HIS A 39 5.88 -31.68 0.63
N HIS A 40 5.18 -30.78 -0.05
CA HIS A 40 5.21 -30.71 -1.50
C HIS A 40 6.25 -29.75 -2.04
N GLY A 41 6.94 -29.04 -1.13
CA GLY A 41 7.90 -27.97 -1.37
C GLY A 41 7.35 -26.90 -2.31
N PHE A 42 7.35 -25.65 -1.87
CA PHE A 42 7.00 -24.60 -2.81
C PHE A 42 8.16 -24.46 -3.77
N ASP A 43 7.88 -24.70 -5.04
CA ASP A 43 8.76 -24.17 -6.07
C ASP A 43 8.80 -22.66 -5.81
N LEU A 44 9.97 -22.13 -5.42
CA LEU A 44 10.15 -20.69 -5.30
C LEU A 44 9.82 -20.01 -6.64
N VAL A 45 9.90 -20.75 -7.76
CA VAL A 45 9.42 -20.36 -9.09
C VAL A 45 7.87 -20.41 -9.21
N GLY A 46 7.19 -21.22 -8.41
CA GLY A 46 5.72 -21.28 -8.31
C GLY A 46 5.10 -20.23 -7.38
N ILE A 47 5.89 -19.62 -6.49
CA ILE A 47 5.53 -18.39 -5.76
C ILE A 47 6.06 -17.15 -6.48
N GLN A 48 7.05 -17.30 -7.37
CA GLN A 48 7.28 -16.31 -8.40
C GLN A 48 6.01 -16.21 -9.25
N PRO A 49 5.59 -15.01 -9.63
CA PRO A 49 4.38 -14.87 -10.40
C PRO A 49 4.58 -15.62 -11.72
N ALA A 50 3.63 -16.48 -12.07
CA ALA A 50 3.63 -17.15 -13.36
C ALA A 50 3.86 -16.10 -14.45
N SER A 51 4.80 -16.34 -15.37
CA SER A 51 5.03 -15.43 -16.48
C SER A 51 3.83 -15.47 -17.45
N PRO A 52 3.24 -14.34 -17.85
CA PRO A 52 3.62 -12.98 -17.48
C PRO A 52 3.14 -12.58 -16.08
N LEU A 53 3.98 -11.84 -15.35
CA LEU A 53 3.71 -11.38 -13.99
C LEU A 53 2.36 -10.65 -13.91
N ARG A 54 1.35 -11.29 -13.31
CA ARG A 54 0.05 -10.66 -13.03
C ARG A 54 0.04 -10.19 -11.59
N TYR A 55 0.65 -9.03 -11.36
CA TYR A 55 0.47 -8.30 -10.11
C TYR A 55 -1.00 -7.95 -9.93
N VAL A 56 -1.47 -8.04 -8.69
CA VAL A 56 -2.86 -7.76 -8.35
C VAL A 56 -2.91 -6.76 -7.21
N THR A 57 -4.06 -6.11 -7.08
CA THR A 57 -4.38 -5.25 -5.95
C THR A 57 -4.18 -5.98 -4.63
N ALA A 58 -3.56 -5.29 -3.67
CA ALA A 58 -3.57 -5.72 -2.28
C ALA A 58 -5.04 -5.98 -1.84
N PRO A 59 -5.33 -7.13 -1.21
CA PRO A 59 -6.67 -7.39 -0.68
C PRO A 59 -6.93 -6.53 0.56
N PRO A 60 -8.19 -6.38 0.99
CA PRO A 60 -8.52 -5.85 2.32
C PRO A 60 -7.86 -6.68 3.42
N PHE A 61 -7.75 -6.10 4.62
CA PHE A 61 -7.22 -6.78 5.80
C PHE A 61 -8.00 -8.07 6.05
N GLY A 62 -7.27 -9.14 6.36
CA GLY A 62 -7.86 -10.46 6.48
C GLY A 62 -6.94 -11.45 7.20
N PRO A 63 -7.45 -12.66 7.46
CA PRO A 63 -6.65 -13.72 8.04
C PRO A 63 -5.55 -14.16 7.07
N TYR A 64 -4.41 -14.57 7.60
CA TYR A 64 -3.25 -14.93 6.78
C TYR A 64 -2.40 -16.04 7.42
N TYR A 65 -1.55 -16.65 6.59
CA TYR A 65 -0.48 -17.55 7.00
C TYR A 65 0.88 -16.98 6.62
N ILE A 66 1.94 -17.45 7.26
CA ILE A 66 3.32 -17.13 6.93
C ILE A 66 4.02 -18.40 6.44
N VAL A 67 4.50 -18.39 5.20
CA VAL A 67 5.36 -19.42 4.63
C VAL A 67 6.81 -18.95 4.78
N ARG A 68 7.64 -19.74 5.46
CA ARG A 68 9.02 -19.38 5.82
C ARG A 68 10.02 -20.10 4.93
N PHE A 69 10.73 -19.37 4.09
CA PHE A 69 11.71 -19.89 3.15
C PHE A 69 13.13 -19.67 3.66
N SER A 70 13.84 -20.76 3.92
CA SER A 70 15.28 -20.70 4.17
C SER A 70 16.02 -21.25 2.96
N MET A 71 16.97 -20.48 2.45
CA MET A 71 17.88 -20.94 1.39
C MET A 71 19.26 -21.33 1.96
N GLY A 72 19.47 -21.22 3.27
CA GLY A 72 20.73 -21.51 3.96
C GLY A 72 21.83 -20.46 3.76
N TRP A 73 21.90 -19.82 2.58
CA TRP A 73 22.88 -18.78 2.23
C TRP A 73 22.31 -17.35 2.29
N ALA A 74 21.01 -17.19 2.50
CA ALA A 74 20.34 -15.90 2.63
C ALA A 74 19.48 -15.86 3.90
N PRO A 75 19.18 -14.65 4.42
CA PRO A 75 18.17 -14.50 5.47
C PRO A 75 16.86 -15.14 5.06
N GLU A 76 16.20 -15.76 6.05
CA GLU A 76 14.90 -16.39 5.85
C GLU A 76 13.91 -15.40 5.24
N GLN A 77 13.33 -15.78 4.11
CA GLN A 77 12.30 -15.00 3.42
C GLN A 77 10.93 -15.39 3.95
N ARG A 78 10.05 -14.40 4.10
CA ARG A 78 8.66 -14.61 4.51
C ARG A 78 7.73 -14.31 3.35
N VAL A 79 6.93 -15.29 2.98
CA VAL A 79 5.83 -15.12 2.04
C VAL A 79 4.54 -15.22 2.83
N PHE A 80 3.65 -14.28 2.64
CA PHE A 80 2.36 -14.29 3.31
C PHE A 80 1.30 -14.86 2.39
N TYR A 81 0.42 -15.71 2.89
CA TYR A 81 -0.68 -16.30 2.13
C TYR A 81 -2.02 -15.87 2.73
N VAL A 82 -2.90 -15.30 1.90
CA VAL A 82 -4.26 -14.87 2.29
C VAL A 82 -5.27 -15.81 1.62
N PRO A 83 -5.83 -16.80 2.36
CA PRO A 83 -6.55 -17.92 1.77
C PRO A 83 -7.84 -17.51 1.04
N GLY A 84 -8.67 -16.66 1.65
CA GLY A 84 -9.99 -16.30 1.12
C GLY A 84 -9.96 -15.59 -0.25
N VAL A 85 -8.82 -15.02 -0.63
CA VAL A 85 -8.63 -14.33 -1.92
C VAL A 85 -7.59 -15.02 -2.82
N ARG A 86 -7.00 -16.12 -2.37
CA ARG A 86 -5.93 -16.88 -3.05
C ARG A 86 -4.78 -15.99 -3.50
N LEU A 87 -4.35 -15.09 -2.61
CA LEU A 87 -3.24 -14.19 -2.87
C LEU A 87 -2.05 -14.52 -1.98
N VAL A 88 -0.85 -14.34 -2.52
CA VAL A 88 0.39 -14.36 -1.77
C VAL A 88 1.07 -12.99 -1.86
N ARG A 89 1.71 -12.56 -0.77
CA ARG A 89 2.62 -11.41 -0.76
C ARG A 89 4.05 -11.89 -0.58
N SER A 90 4.89 -11.61 -1.57
CA SER A 90 6.34 -11.87 -1.55
C SER A 90 7.08 -10.57 -1.85
N GLY A 91 7.86 -10.08 -0.88
CA GLY A 91 8.45 -8.75 -0.93
C GLY A 91 7.38 -7.65 -1.10
N PHE A 92 7.49 -6.90 -2.20
CA PHE A 92 6.58 -5.79 -2.54
C PHE A 92 5.31 -6.22 -3.27
N ASN A 93 5.26 -7.45 -3.78
CA ASN A 93 4.29 -7.83 -4.80
C ASN A 93 3.19 -8.72 -4.24
N TRP A 94 1.97 -8.44 -4.64
CA TRP A 94 0.82 -9.31 -4.49
C TRP A 94 0.59 -10.10 -5.77
N THR A 95 0.40 -11.40 -5.62
CA THR A 95 0.22 -12.33 -6.73
C THR A 95 -0.94 -13.26 -6.45
N ARG A 96 -1.75 -13.55 -7.48
CA ARG A 96 -2.76 -14.59 -7.40
C ARG A 96 -2.14 -15.96 -7.65
N ILE A 97 -2.39 -16.90 -6.75
CA ILE A 97 -2.01 -18.30 -6.95
C ILE A 97 -3.14 -19.08 -7.66
N ASP A 98 -2.76 -20.11 -8.40
CA ASP A 98 -3.72 -20.99 -9.06
C ASP A 98 -4.52 -21.82 -8.03
N LEU A 99 -5.57 -22.49 -8.51
CA LEU A 99 -6.44 -23.31 -7.66
C LEU A 99 -5.72 -24.54 -7.09
N ARG A 100 -4.73 -25.07 -7.81
CA ARG A 100 -3.99 -26.27 -7.38
C ARG A 100 -3.13 -25.96 -6.17
N LEU A 101 -2.37 -24.86 -6.21
CA LEU A 101 -1.56 -24.39 -5.09
C LEU A 101 -2.45 -23.95 -3.92
N ALA A 102 -3.56 -23.26 -4.19
CA ALA A 102 -4.50 -22.87 -3.14
C ALA A 102 -5.12 -24.08 -2.42
N SER A 103 -5.53 -25.12 -3.17
CA SER A 103 -6.06 -26.36 -2.59
C SER A 103 -5.01 -27.03 -1.70
N ARG A 104 -3.77 -27.17 -2.19
CA ARG A 104 -2.68 -27.77 -1.41
C ARG A 104 -2.41 -27.03 -0.11
N LEU A 105 -2.31 -25.69 -0.18
CA LEU A 105 -2.14 -24.86 1.01
C LEU A 105 -3.33 -25.02 1.97
N GLY A 106 -4.55 -25.14 1.44
CA GLY A 106 -5.75 -25.42 2.23
C GLY A 106 -5.68 -26.76 2.95
N ASP A 107 -5.26 -27.82 2.26
CA ASP A 107 -5.13 -29.16 2.81
C ASP A 107 -4.00 -29.24 3.86
N GLU A 108 -2.84 -28.64 3.58
CA GLU A 108 -1.71 -28.61 4.51
C GLU A 108 -2.00 -27.79 5.76
N THR A 109 -2.72 -26.68 5.61
CA THR A 109 -3.14 -25.84 6.75
C THR A 109 -4.46 -26.30 7.37
N ALA A 110 -4.98 -27.47 7.00
CA ALA A 110 -6.19 -28.03 7.59
C ALA A 110 -6.00 -28.22 9.10
N GLY A 111 -6.81 -27.52 9.90
CA GLY A 111 -6.71 -27.53 11.36
C GLY A 111 -5.57 -26.68 11.92
N VAL A 112 -4.92 -25.82 11.14
CA VAL A 112 -4.09 -24.72 11.63
C VAL A 112 -4.93 -23.46 11.59
N ARG A 113 -4.97 -22.68 12.68
CA ARG A 113 -5.72 -21.42 12.65
C ARG A 113 -4.87 -20.34 11.95
N PRO A 114 -5.39 -19.62 10.96
CA PRO A 114 -4.65 -18.50 10.39
C PRO A 114 -4.42 -17.42 11.45
N TYR A 115 -3.39 -16.59 11.26
CA TYR A 115 -3.28 -15.34 12.00
C TYR A 115 -4.55 -14.52 11.77
N PRO A 116 -5.11 -13.87 12.82
CA PRO A 116 -6.24 -12.99 12.65
C PRO A 116 -5.87 -11.79 11.77
N PRO A 117 -6.85 -11.04 11.24
CA PRO A 117 -6.59 -9.74 10.63
C PRO A 117 -5.76 -8.86 11.58
N PRO A 118 -4.69 -8.21 11.10
CA PRO A 118 -3.80 -7.44 11.96
C PRO A 118 -4.52 -6.23 12.54
N VAL A 119 -4.20 -5.89 13.79
CA VAL A 119 -4.72 -4.69 14.45
C VAL A 119 -3.70 -3.58 14.32
N LEU A 120 -4.13 -2.42 13.81
CA LEU A 120 -3.26 -1.27 13.72
C LEU A 120 -2.95 -0.71 15.12
N THR A 121 -1.66 -0.61 15.44
CA THR A 121 -1.14 -0.05 16.69
C THR A 121 -0.58 1.36 16.50
N GLY A 122 -0.36 1.77 15.26
CA GLY A 122 0.01 3.14 14.93
C GLY A 122 -0.08 3.42 13.45
N VAL A 123 -0.35 4.69 13.13
CA VAL A 123 -0.32 5.20 11.76
C VAL A 123 0.36 6.56 11.80
N LEU A 124 1.43 6.70 11.02
CA LEU A 124 2.03 8.00 10.73
C LEU A 124 1.50 8.50 9.39
N VAL A 125 1.10 9.76 9.38
CA VAL A 125 0.51 10.46 8.26
C VAL A 125 1.43 11.64 7.96
N GLY A 126 2.31 11.47 6.98
CA GLY A 126 3.52 12.28 6.87
C GLY A 126 4.38 12.11 8.12
N SER A 127 4.54 13.17 8.90
CA SER A 127 5.28 13.16 10.18
C SER A 127 4.38 13.15 11.43
N ARG A 128 3.06 13.10 11.26
CA ARG A 128 2.09 13.24 12.36
C ARG A 128 1.48 11.89 12.72
N GLN A 129 1.22 11.66 14.00
CA GLN A 129 0.49 10.48 14.44
C GLN A 129 -1.01 10.66 14.17
N ALA A 130 -1.65 9.65 13.58
CA ALA A 130 -3.08 9.62 13.41
C ALA A 130 -3.79 9.45 14.76
N GLY A 131 -4.90 10.17 14.96
CA GLY A 131 -5.68 10.09 16.21
C GLY A 131 -6.67 8.92 16.25
N GLU A 132 -7.05 8.37 15.10
CA GLU A 132 -8.04 7.29 15.00
C GLU A 132 -7.54 6.25 13.98
N LEU A 133 -7.04 5.13 14.49
CA LEU A 133 -6.36 4.13 13.67
C LEU A 133 -7.32 3.29 12.82
N ALA A 134 -8.54 3.04 13.31
CA ALA A 134 -9.52 2.19 12.64
C ALA A 134 -9.85 2.66 11.22
N ALA A 135 -9.90 3.97 11.00
CA ALA A 135 -10.15 4.56 9.68
C ALA A 135 -9.12 4.13 8.62
N TYR A 136 -7.87 3.84 9.02
CA TYR A 136 -6.78 3.50 8.11
C TYR A 136 -6.79 2.04 7.67
N VAL A 137 -7.61 1.18 8.26
CA VAL A 137 -7.83 -0.19 7.75
C VAL A 137 -8.41 -0.13 6.33
N HIS A 138 -9.26 0.87 6.05
CA HIS A 138 -9.91 1.09 4.76
C HIS A 138 -8.94 1.54 3.64
N VAL A 139 -7.69 1.87 3.98
CA VAL A 139 -6.63 2.14 2.99
C VAL A 139 -6.38 0.95 2.08
N PHE A 140 -6.76 -0.27 2.49
CA PHE A 140 -6.59 -1.52 1.74
C PHE A 140 -7.88 -2.10 1.17
N ASP A 141 -9.01 -1.39 1.28
CA ASP A 141 -10.26 -1.82 0.67
C ASP A 141 -10.18 -1.85 -0.86
N ARG A 142 -11.19 -2.45 -1.50
CA ARG A 142 -11.36 -2.34 -2.95
C ARG A 142 -11.84 -0.93 -3.27
N LEU A 143 -10.94 -0.11 -3.80
CA LEU A 143 -11.18 1.29 -4.09
C LEU A 143 -11.17 1.52 -5.61
N PRO A 144 -11.91 2.52 -6.12
CA PRO A 144 -11.88 2.85 -7.55
C PRO A 144 -10.47 3.26 -7.99
N GLU A 145 -10.08 2.86 -9.20
CA GLU A 145 -8.86 3.35 -9.83
C GLU A 145 -8.91 4.87 -10.02
N ALA A 146 -7.73 5.49 -10.00
CA ALA A 146 -7.55 6.91 -10.25
C ALA A 146 -6.42 7.13 -11.26
N PRO A 147 -6.45 8.26 -11.99
CA PRO A 147 -5.30 8.70 -12.75
C PRO A 147 -4.06 8.87 -11.87
N VAL A 148 -2.90 8.71 -12.49
CA VAL A 148 -1.60 9.03 -11.89
C VAL A 148 -1.61 10.49 -11.43
N ALA A 149 -1.09 10.77 -10.23
CA ALA A 149 -0.98 12.15 -9.75
C ALA A 149 0.01 12.95 -10.64
N PRO A 150 -0.24 14.26 -10.86
CA PRO A 150 0.71 15.12 -11.56
C PRO A 150 2.13 15.03 -10.95
N PRO A 151 3.21 15.14 -11.76
CA PRO A 151 4.59 15.01 -11.26
C PRO A 151 4.97 16.01 -10.16
N ASP A 152 4.32 17.17 -10.14
CA ASP A 152 4.49 18.25 -9.15
C ASP A 152 3.55 18.10 -7.93
N ALA A 153 2.64 17.13 -7.94
CA ALA A 153 1.74 16.89 -6.82
C ALA A 153 2.51 16.38 -5.59
N ARG A 154 2.36 17.08 -4.47
CA ARG A 154 3.00 16.69 -3.21
C ARG A 154 2.33 15.44 -2.61
N GLY A 155 3.13 14.38 -2.45
CA GLY A 155 2.73 13.15 -1.77
C GLY A 155 3.21 13.08 -0.32
N TYR A 156 2.43 12.40 0.53
CA TYR A 156 2.73 12.16 1.93
C TYR A 156 2.66 10.67 2.24
N ALA A 157 3.69 10.13 2.88
CA ALA A 157 3.73 8.72 3.26
C ALA A 157 2.68 8.43 4.35
N LEU A 158 1.99 7.29 4.21
CA LEU A 158 1.19 6.67 5.26
C LEU A 158 1.95 5.43 5.75
N VAL A 159 2.49 5.49 6.96
CA VAL A 159 3.24 4.38 7.56
C VAL A 159 2.35 3.70 8.58
N LEU A 160 1.83 2.53 8.23
CA LEU A 160 0.96 1.73 9.08
C LEU A 160 1.79 0.70 9.86
N ARG A 161 1.53 0.58 11.16
CA ARG A 161 2.12 -0.40 12.06
C ARG A 161 1.03 -1.24 12.71
N SER A 162 1.29 -2.53 12.84
CA SER A 162 0.39 -3.48 13.49
C SER A 162 1.02 -4.10 14.73
N ASP A 163 0.19 -4.79 15.50
CA ASP A 163 0.53 -5.60 16.66
C ASP A 163 1.47 -6.78 16.35
N ALA A 164 1.41 -7.31 15.13
CA ALA A 164 2.31 -8.37 14.64
C ALA A 164 2.73 -8.14 13.18
N PRO A 165 3.86 -8.72 12.71
CA PRO A 165 4.24 -8.69 11.30
C PRO A 165 3.13 -9.24 10.40
N SER A 166 2.67 -8.43 9.45
CA SER A 166 1.55 -8.76 8.57
C SER A 166 1.87 -8.47 7.11
N PRO A 167 1.08 -9.03 6.17
CA PRO A 167 1.24 -8.70 4.77
C PRO A 167 0.75 -7.31 4.39
N TRP A 168 0.29 -6.45 5.30
CA TRP A 168 -0.14 -5.09 4.97
C TRP A 168 0.72 -4.00 5.60
N THR A 169 1.49 -4.30 6.63
CA THR A 169 2.13 -3.32 7.52
C THR A 169 3.61 -3.60 7.77
N ASN A 170 4.24 -4.35 6.86
CA ASN A 170 5.69 -4.64 6.92
C ASN A 170 6.53 -3.51 6.32
N GLU A 171 7.85 -3.60 6.48
CA GLU A 171 8.86 -2.66 5.98
C GLU A 171 8.80 -2.39 4.46
N ASN A 172 8.19 -3.31 3.71
CA ASN A 172 8.05 -3.21 2.26
C ASN A 172 6.69 -2.64 1.83
N THR A 173 5.91 -2.07 2.75
CA THR A 173 4.63 -1.43 2.45
C THR A 173 4.84 0.07 2.26
N ASN A 174 4.63 0.52 1.02
CA ASN A 174 4.65 1.94 0.69
C ASN A 174 3.25 2.38 0.28
N VAL A 175 2.67 3.29 1.06
CA VAL A 175 1.42 3.97 0.74
C VAL A 175 1.68 5.46 0.77
N THR A 176 1.34 6.15 -0.32
CA THR A 176 1.51 7.59 -0.45
C THR A 176 0.16 8.22 -0.77
N TYR A 177 -0.22 9.28 -0.06
CA TYR A 177 -1.42 10.05 -0.32
C TYR A 177 -1.09 11.42 -0.94
N PHE A 178 -1.87 11.83 -1.92
CA PHE A 178 -1.72 13.10 -2.65
C PHE A 178 -2.97 13.97 -2.42
N PRO A 179 -2.95 14.86 -1.40
CA PRO A 179 -4.13 15.61 -0.98
C PRO A 179 -4.77 16.45 -2.09
N ALA A 180 -3.93 17.09 -2.92
CA ALA A 180 -4.39 18.00 -3.98
C ALA A 180 -5.31 17.34 -5.02
N VAL A 181 -5.19 16.01 -5.18
CA VAL A 181 -5.98 15.22 -6.15
C VAL A 181 -6.82 14.13 -5.49
N GLY A 182 -6.73 13.95 -4.16
CA GLY A 182 -7.49 12.93 -3.42
C GLY A 182 -7.13 11.49 -3.79
N THR A 183 -5.86 11.23 -4.15
CA THR A 183 -5.41 9.94 -4.67
C THR A 183 -4.42 9.27 -3.73
N LEU A 184 -4.50 7.96 -3.59
CA LEU A 184 -3.52 7.10 -2.93
C LEU A 184 -2.71 6.35 -3.99
N HIS A 185 -1.41 6.21 -3.75
CA HIS A 185 -0.55 5.26 -4.44
C HIS A 185 -0.15 4.17 -3.45
N ARG A 186 -0.56 2.92 -3.71
CA ARG A 186 -0.21 1.75 -2.90
C ARG A 186 0.15 0.58 -3.81
N HIS A 187 1.24 -0.13 -3.52
CA HIS A 187 1.62 -1.37 -4.25
C HIS A 187 1.63 -1.24 -5.78
N GLY A 188 1.99 -0.07 -6.32
CA GLY A 188 2.02 0.21 -7.77
C GLY A 188 0.69 0.66 -8.38
N GLU A 189 -0.36 0.80 -7.57
CA GLU A 189 -1.70 1.19 -8.01
C GLU A 189 -2.03 2.61 -7.61
N TRP A 190 -2.73 3.32 -8.49
CA TRP A 190 -3.31 4.63 -8.24
C TRP A 190 -4.80 4.49 -8.00
N ILE A 191 -5.25 4.85 -6.80
CA ILE A 191 -6.63 4.65 -6.37
C ILE A 191 -7.21 5.94 -5.78
N ARG A 192 -8.50 6.17 -6.01
CA ARG A 192 -9.21 7.30 -5.44
C ARG A 192 -9.49 7.02 -3.97
N ALA A 193 -9.05 7.92 -3.08
CA ALA A 193 -9.43 7.85 -1.68
C ALA A 193 -10.93 8.18 -1.54
N PRO A 194 -11.73 7.33 -0.86
CA PRO A 194 -13.09 7.71 -0.50
C PRO A 194 -13.11 9.03 0.27
N ALA A 195 -14.14 9.86 0.06
CA ALA A 195 -14.19 11.20 0.64
C ALA A 195 -14.05 11.21 2.17
N SER A 196 -14.56 10.19 2.88
CA SER A 196 -14.38 10.03 4.32
C SER A 196 -12.92 9.78 4.70
N LEU A 197 -12.24 8.87 3.98
CA LEU A 197 -10.83 8.57 4.20
C LEU A 197 -9.93 9.76 3.83
N ALA A 198 -10.19 10.43 2.71
CA ALA A 198 -9.47 11.62 2.29
C ALA A 198 -9.53 12.73 3.36
N ARG A 199 -10.74 13.08 3.83
CA ARG A 199 -10.91 14.08 4.90
C ARG A 199 -10.18 13.68 6.18
N LYS A 200 -10.20 12.39 6.53
CA LYS A 200 -9.49 11.89 7.70
C LYS A 200 -7.98 12.06 7.54
N ILE A 201 -7.43 11.70 6.38
CA ILE A 201 -6.00 11.86 6.09
C ILE A 201 -5.62 13.35 6.06
N ASP A 202 -6.40 14.21 5.43
CA ASP A 202 -6.15 15.66 5.37
C ASP A 202 -6.14 16.27 6.79
N HIS A 203 -7.12 15.91 7.62
CA HIS A 203 -7.19 16.31 9.02
C HIS A 203 -5.95 15.88 9.81
N ASP A 204 -5.56 14.61 9.70
CA ASP A 204 -4.42 14.07 10.46
C ASP A 204 -3.07 14.59 9.90
N LEU A 205 -2.99 14.94 8.61
CA LEU A 205 -1.89 15.70 8.02
C LEU A 205 -1.80 17.14 8.54
N GLY A 206 -2.90 17.70 9.04
CA GLY A 206 -3.02 19.13 9.31
C GLY A 206 -3.05 19.99 8.04
N VAL A 207 -3.42 19.39 6.91
CA VAL A 207 -3.67 20.13 5.66
C VAL A 207 -5.09 20.65 5.76
N VAL A 208 -5.24 21.97 5.75
CA VAL A 208 -6.57 22.58 5.59
C VAL A 208 -7.01 22.29 4.15
N PRO A 209 -8.14 21.59 3.92
CA PRO A 209 -8.63 21.35 2.57
C PRO A 209 -8.73 22.69 1.81
N PRO A 210 -8.43 22.73 0.50
CA PRO A 210 -8.71 23.90 -0.32
C PRO A 210 -10.20 24.26 -0.17
N GLY A 211 -10.51 25.39 0.47
CA GLY A 211 -11.88 25.84 0.73
C GLY A 211 -12.42 25.62 2.15
N ALA A 212 -11.74 24.88 3.03
CA ALA A 212 -12.15 24.72 4.44
C ALA A 212 -11.86 25.95 5.31
N GLY A 213 -11.25 26.99 4.73
CA GLY A 213 -11.12 28.31 5.32
C GLY A 213 -12.16 29.30 4.81
N SER A 214 -13.45 28.96 4.79
CA SER A 214 -14.51 29.95 4.54
C SER A 214 -15.94 29.55 4.90
N ASP A 215 -16.15 28.55 5.77
CA ASP A 215 -17.49 28.31 6.32
C ASP A 215 -17.63 29.01 7.69
N GLY A 216 -17.99 30.30 7.64
CA GLY A 216 -18.81 30.92 8.68
C GLY A 216 -18.15 31.73 9.81
N ALA A 217 -16.84 31.95 9.83
CA ALA A 217 -16.22 32.93 10.73
C ALA A 217 -15.67 34.11 9.91
N PRO A 218 -16.24 35.33 10.01
CA PRO A 218 -15.68 36.48 9.32
C PRO A 218 -14.31 36.83 9.92
N PHE A 219 -13.24 36.53 9.18
CA PHE A 219 -11.91 37.05 9.46
C PHE A 219 -11.95 38.60 9.37
N PRO A 220 -11.26 39.35 10.24
CA PRO A 220 -11.59 40.73 10.60
C PRO A 220 -11.20 41.82 9.57
N TRP A 221 -11.03 41.47 8.29
CA TRP A 221 -10.83 42.45 7.21
C TRP A 221 -12.15 43.00 6.64
N GLY A 222 -13.30 42.48 7.08
CA GLY A 222 -14.64 42.97 6.74
C GLY A 222 -14.85 44.50 6.88
N PRO A 223 -14.27 45.19 7.89
CA PRO A 223 -14.44 46.64 8.00
C PRO A 223 -13.62 47.44 6.97
N ILE A 224 -12.55 46.90 6.41
CA ILE A 224 -11.66 47.65 5.50
C ILE A 224 -12.22 47.67 4.07
N GLY A 225 -12.82 46.57 3.61
CA GLY A 225 -13.48 46.52 2.30
C GLY A 225 -14.73 47.41 2.19
N ALA A 226 -15.51 47.51 3.27
CA ALA A 226 -16.71 48.34 3.31
C ALA A 226 -16.39 49.85 3.33
N ALA A 227 -15.25 50.26 3.90
CA ALA A 227 -14.82 51.66 3.90
C ALA A 227 -14.36 52.15 2.51
N VAL A 228 -13.71 51.29 1.71
CA VAL A 228 -13.27 51.65 0.35
C VAL A 228 -14.44 51.69 -0.64
N GLY A 229 -15.42 50.78 -0.50
CA GLY A 229 -16.63 50.75 -1.33
C GLY A 229 -17.57 51.94 -1.11
N ALA A 230 -17.78 52.35 0.14
CA ALA A 230 -18.64 53.50 0.45
C ALA A 230 -18.03 54.85 0.04
N GLY A 231 -16.70 54.99 0.08
CA GLY A 231 -16.00 56.22 -0.34
C GLY A 231 -16.08 56.49 -1.85
N LEU A 232 -16.08 55.45 -2.68
CA LEU A 232 -16.18 55.58 -4.14
C LEU A 232 -17.61 55.95 -4.61
N ILE A 233 -18.64 55.49 -3.89
CA ILE A 233 -20.04 55.87 -4.21
C ILE A 233 -20.32 57.30 -3.76
N ALA A 234 -19.82 57.75 -2.60
CA ALA A 234 -20.00 59.12 -2.12
C ALA A 234 -19.32 60.17 -3.02
N THR A 235 -18.15 59.86 -3.59
CA THR A 235 -17.43 60.76 -4.51
C THR A 235 -18.11 60.87 -5.89
N LEU A 236 -18.68 59.77 -6.40
CA LEU A 236 -19.47 59.78 -7.64
C LEU A 236 -20.77 60.58 -7.52
N VAL A 237 -21.47 60.49 -6.38
CA VAL A 237 -22.70 61.26 -6.13
C VAL A 237 -22.39 62.76 -5.95
N ALA A 238 -21.31 63.12 -5.26
CA ALA A 238 -20.88 64.52 -5.10
C ALA A 238 -20.46 65.17 -6.45
N ALA A 239 -19.73 64.43 -7.30
CA ALA A 239 -19.31 64.92 -8.61
C ALA A 239 -20.49 65.16 -9.57
N LEU A 240 -21.53 64.31 -9.52
CA LEU A 240 -22.76 64.49 -10.30
C LEU A 240 -23.64 65.65 -9.79
N SER A 241 -23.58 65.94 -8.48
CA SER A 241 -24.34 67.03 -7.85
C SER A 241 -23.76 68.42 -8.19
N PHE A 242 -22.44 68.55 -8.24
CA PHE A 242 -21.77 69.80 -8.61
C PHE A 242 -21.89 70.11 -10.11
N ARG A 243 -21.98 69.10 -10.97
CA ARG A 243 -22.16 69.30 -12.42
C ARG A 243 -23.54 69.85 -12.81
N ARG A 244 -24.56 69.65 -11.96
CA ARG A 244 -25.93 70.18 -12.18
C ARG A 244 -26.12 71.62 -11.67
N ARG A 245 -25.15 72.19 -10.96
CA ARG A 245 -25.23 73.57 -10.41
C ARG A 245 -24.31 74.55 -11.16
N LYS A 246 -24.21 74.45 -12.49
CA LYS A 246 -23.80 75.63 -13.27
C LYS A 246 -25.04 76.47 -13.55
N PRO A 247 -25.17 77.68 -12.99
CA PRO A 247 -26.25 78.59 -13.36
C PRO A 247 -26.07 79.02 -14.82
N ALA A 248 -27.17 79.03 -15.56
CA ALA A 248 -27.26 79.71 -16.84
C ALA A 248 -26.88 81.18 -16.63
N ARG A 249 -25.83 81.64 -17.32
CA ARG A 249 -25.51 83.06 -17.41
C ARG A 249 -26.57 83.68 -18.31
N ALA A 250 -27.43 84.51 -17.72
CA ALA A 250 -28.35 85.34 -18.45
C ALA A 250 -27.57 86.36 -19.31
N SER A 251 -28.18 86.63 -20.47
CA SER A 251 -27.94 87.69 -21.45
C SER A 251 -27.41 89.01 -20.91
#